data_AF-A0A151EFS4-F1
#
_entry.id   AF-A0A151EFS4-F1
#
_cell.length_a   1.000
_cell.length_b   1.000
_cell.length_c   1.000
_cell.angle_alpha   90.00
_cell.angle_beta   90.00
_cell.angle_gamma   90.00
#
_symmetry.space_group_name_H-M   'P 1'
#
loop_
_entity.id
_entity.type
_entity.pdbx_description
1 polymer ?
#
loop_
_entity_poly.entity_id
_entity_poly.type
_entity_poly.pdbx_seq_one_letter_code
_entity_poly.pdbx_strand_id
1 'polypeptide(L)'
;MDDDRNNTSSINYKRLLVIRSLRRSNIRKKIAEYLFEIDPGGSYTSEIAYNINTAPTNVIGAIRGMGSRYKPEESLIALDLVEQVKSENGVKIYKLTDFGKEIINNLKK
;
A
#
# COMPACT_ATOMS: atom_id res chain seq x y z
N MET A 1 13.07 28.53 -0.28
CA MET A 1 12.39 28.64 1.03
C MET A 1 10.88 28.40 0.96
N ASP A 2 10.24 28.56 -0.21
CA ASP A 2 8.79 28.24 -0.39
C ASP A 2 8.52 26.79 -0.84
N ASP A 3 9.50 26.13 -1.46
CA ASP A 3 9.38 24.75 -1.97
C ASP A 3 9.21 23.72 -0.83
N ASP A 4 9.97 23.87 0.26
CA ASP A 4 9.94 22.95 1.40
C ASP A 4 8.59 22.96 2.16
N ARG A 5 7.93 24.12 2.23
CA ARG A 5 6.61 24.25 2.91
C ARG A 5 5.50 23.59 2.10
N ASN A 6 5.54 23.76 0.77
CA ASN A 6 4.57 23.13 -0.13
C ASN A 6 4.74 21.61 -0.15
N ASN A 7 5.98 21.12 -0.15
CA ASN A 7 6.27 19.69 -0.04
C ASN A 7 5.79 19.09 1.29
N THR A 8 6.04 19.80 2.41
CA THR A 8 5.59 19.37 3.75
C THR A 8 4.06 19.33 3.88
N SER A 9 3.35 20.28 3.26
CA SER A 9 1.89 20.26 3.22
C SER A 9 1.36 19.07 2.39
N SER A 10 1.95 18.82 1.22
CA SER A 10 1.59 17.71 0.32
C SER A 10 1.80 16.34 0.98
N ILE A 11 2.94 16.12 1.63
CA ILE A 11 3.22 14.85 2.33
C ILE A 11 2.23 14.63 3.48
N ASN A 12 1.90 15.66 4.25
CA ASN A 12 0.92 15.55 5.34
C ASN A 12 -0.49 15.25 4.81
N TYR A 13 -0.89 15.89 3.72
CA TYR A 13 -2.16 15.56 3.07
C TYR A 13 -2.19 14.10 2.58
N LYS A 14 -1.10 13.62 1.97
CA LYS A 14 -0.96 12.22 1.55
C LYS A 14 -1.06 11.26 2.74
N ARG A 15 -0.39 11.56 3.87
CA ARG A 15 -0.52 10.77 5.12
C ARG A 15 -1.97 10.65 5.57
N LEU A 16 -2.73 11.76 5.55
CA LEU A 16 -4.15 11.74 5.92
C LEU A 16 -4.99 10.87 4.98
N LEU A 17 -4.72 10.89 3.67
CA LEU A 17 -5.38 10.03 2.70
C LEU A 17 -5.08 8.55 2.93
N VAL A 18 -3.82 8.21 3.20
CA VAL A 18 -3.41 6.83 3.52
C VAL A 18 -4.11 6.33 4.78
N ILE A 19 -4.04 7.08 5.89
CA ILE A 19 -4.69 6.70 7.16
C ILE A 19 -6.19 6.50 6.94
N ARG A 20 -6.84 7.41 6.20
CA ARG A 20 -8.26 7.29 5.85
C ARG A 20 -8.54 6.04 5.02
N SER A 21 -7.68 5.72 4.04
CA SER A 21 -7.81 4.55 3.17
C SER A 21 -7.71 3.24 3.95
N LEU A 22 -6.70 3.13 4.84
CA LEU A 22 -6.49 1.97 5.71
C LEU A 22 -7.64 1.79 6.71
N ARG A 23 -8.13 2.89 7.30
CA ARG A 23 -9.26 2.84 8.25
C ARG A 23 -10.57 2.37 7.59
N ARG A 24 -10.81 2.72 6.32
CA ARG A 24 -12.05 2.40 5.61
C ARG A 24 -12.02 1.04 4.90
N SER A 25 -10.85 0.44 4.72
CA SER A 25 -10.70 -0.82 3.99
C SER A 25 -9.85 -1.83 4.76
N ASN A 26 -10.53 -2.83 5.34
CA ASN A 26 -9.87 -3.91 6.07
C ASN A 26 -8.89 -4.70 5.18
N ILE A 27 -9.19 -4.85 3.88
CA ILE A 27 -8.29 -5.52 2.94
C ILE A 27 -7.00 -4.71 2.74
N ARG A 28 -7.10 -3.39 2.54
CA ARG A 28 -5.92 -2.51 2.38
C ARG A 28 -5.06 -2.53 3.65
N LYS A 29 -5.69 -2.48 4.82
CA LYS A 29 -5.02 -2.61 6.13
C LYS A 29 -4.23 -3.91 6.25
N LYS A 30 -4.90 -5.06 6.06
CA LYS A 30 -4.25 -6.37 6.15
C LYS A 30 -3.10 -6.56 5.17
N ILE A 31 -3.23 -6.05 3.93
CA ILE A 31 -2.14 -6.09 2.94
C ILE A 31 -0.93 -5.31 3.47
N ALA A 32 -1.13 -4.09 3.95
CA ALA A 32 -0.04 -3.25 4.43
C ALA A 32 0.63 -3.84 5.68
N GLU A 33 -0.14 -4.41 6.61
CA GLU A 33 0.38 -5.10 7.80
C GLU A 33 1.20 -6.34 7.43
N TYR A 34 0.70 -7.18 6.53
CA TYR A 34 1.43 -8.35 6.05
C TYR A 34 2.74 -7.96 5.35
N LEU A 35 2.70 -6.95 4.46
CA LEU A 35 3.91 -6.48 3.77
C LEU A 35 4.92 -5.84 4.72
N PHE A 36 4.47 -5.24 5.83
CA PHE A 36 5.35 -4.75 6.90
C PHE A 36 6.04 -5.89 7.64
N GLU A 37 5.33 -6.99 7.90
CA GLU A 37 5.86 -8.13 8.65
C GLU A 37 6.92 -8.93 7.90
N ILE A 38 6.88 -8.92 6.57
CA ILE A 38 7.85 -9.62 5.72
C ILE A 38 9.00 -8.73 5.23
N ASP A 39 9.08 -7.46 5.64
CA ASP A 39 10.14 -6.52 5.26
C ASP A 39 11.53 -7.04 5.72
N PRO A 40 12.63 -6.91 4.94
CA PRO A 40 12.80 -6.20 3.65
C PRO A 40 12.35 -7.00 2.40
N GLY A 41 11.65 -8.12 2.60
CA GLY A 41 11.09 -8.95 1.56
C GLY A 41 9.93 -8.29 0.80
N GLY A 42 9.24 -9.10 0.01
CA GLY A 42 8.07 -8.70 -0.76
C GLY A 42 7.33 -9.94 -1.24
N SER A 43 6.08 -9.78 -1.64
CA SER A 43 5.24 -10.92 -1.98
C SER A 43 4.43 -10.67 -3.25
N TYR A 44 4.04 -11.75 -3.93
CA TYR A 44 3.15 -11.72 -5.08
C TYR A 44 1.68 -11.79 -4.64
N THR A 45 0.75 -11.41 -5.52
CA THR A 45 -0.66 -11.24 -5.14
C THR A 45 -1.33 -12.49 -4.56
N SER A 46 -1.00 -13.69 -5.05
CA SER A 46 -1.61 -14.92 -4.55
C SER A 46 -1.11 -15.31 -3.16
N GLU A 47 0.15 -15.05 -2.82
CA GLU A 47 0.67 -15.29 -1.48
C GLU A 47 0.16 -14.25 -0.48
N ILE A 48 0.07 -12.98 -0.87
CA ILE A 48 -0.63 -11.95 -0.06
C ILE A 48 -2.06 -12.41 0.21
N ALA A 49 -2.79 -12.83 -0.83
CA ALA A 49 -4.18 -13.26 -0.72
C ALA A 49 -4.35 -14.45 0.22
N TYR A 50 -3.43 -15.42 0.13
CA TYR A 50 -3.38 -16.58 1.02
C TYR A 50 -3.18 -16.17 2.48
N ASN A 51 -2.15 -15.36 2.77
CA ASN A 51 -1.80 -14.97 4.15
C ASN A 51 -2.88 -14.09 4.81
N ILE A 52 -3.58 -13.26 4.05
CA ILE A 52 -4.63 -12.38 4.60
C ILE A 52 -6.05 -12.97 4.50
N ASN A 53 -6.18 -14.21 4.00
CA ASN A 53 -7.43 -14.94 3.81
C ASN A 53 -8.45 -14.19 2.94
N THR A 54 -8.06 -13.83 1.70
CA THR A 54 -8.97 -13.19 0.73
C THR A 54 -8.75 -13.70 -0.70
N ALA A 55 -9.63 -13.32 -1.62
CA ALA A 55 -9.46 -13.63 -3.04
C ALA A 55 -8.35 -12.76 -3.69
N PRO A 56 -7.53 -13.32 -4.59
CA PRO A 56 -6.49 -12.55 -5.29
C PRO A 56 -7.00 -11.29 -6.00
N THR A 57 -8.24 -11.30 -6.51
CA THR A 57 -8.86 -10.13 -7.16
C THR A 57 -9.07 -8.96 -6.20
N ASN A 58 -9.37 -9.22 -4.92
CA ASN A 58 -9.47 -8.17 -3.90
C ASN A 58 -8.09 -7.56 -3.61
N VAL A 59 -7.03 -8.37 -3.62
CA VAL A 59 -5.64 -7.90 -3.45
C VAL A 59 -5.24 -7.03 -4.63
N ILE A 60 -5.46 -7.49 -5.86
CA ILE A 60 -5.16 -6.73 -7.08
C ILE A 60 -5.91 -5.39 -7.07
N GLY A 61 -7.21 -5.40 -6.77
CA GLY A 61 -8.02 -4.20 -6.67
C GLY A 61 -7.53 -3.25 -5.57
N ALA A 62 -7.20 -3.76 -4.39
CA ALA A 62 -6.69 -2.92 -3.31
C ALA A 62 -5.35 -2.26 -3.65
N ILE A 63 -4.44 -3.00 -4.31
CA ILE A 63 -3.09 -2.52 -4.62
C ILE A 63 -3.07 -1.57 -5.82
N ARG A 64 -3.80 -1.89 -6.91
CA ARG A 64 -3.72 -1.17 -8.20
C ARG A 64 -4.98 -0.40 -8.58
N GLY A 65 -6.10 -0.68 -7.93
CA GLY A 65 -7.42 -0.31 -8.43
C GLY A 65 -7.98 -1.36 -9.39
N MET A 66 -9.31 -1.44 -9.44
CA MET A 66 -10.08 -2.33 -10.30
C MET A 66 -11.55 -1.86 -10.35
N GLY A 67 -11.94 -1.25 -11.47
CA GLY A 67 -13.30 -0.80 -11.74
C GLY A 67 -13.83 0.20 -10.69
N SER A 68 -15.15 0.20 -10.49
CA SER A 68 -15.82 1.12 -9.56
C SER A 68 -15.65 0.74 -8.09
N ARG A 69 -15.46 -0.54 -7.78
CA ARG A 69 -15.30 -1.05 -6.41
C ARG A 69 -13.96 -0.65 -5.80
N TYR A 70 -12.90 -0.73 -6.59
CA TYR A 70 -11.56 -0.33 -6.18
C TYR A 70 -11.08 0.83 -7.03
N LYS A 71 -11.39 2.04 -6.58
CA LYS A 71 -10.97 3.26 -7.27
C LYS A 71 -9.43 3.32 -7.43
N PRO A 72 -8.90 3.45 -8.66
CA PRO A 72 -7.45 3.51 -8.90
C PRO A 72 -6.72 4.59 -8.10
N GLU A 73 -7.33 5.77 -7.95
CA GLU A 73 -6.79 6.90 -7.19
C GLU A 73 -6.71 6.64 -5.67
N GLU A 74 -7.44 5.66 -5.16
CA GLU A 74 -7.38 5.25 -3.75
C GLU A 74 -6.56 3.96 -3.54
N SER A 75 -5.96 3.43 -4.61
CA SER A 75 -5.16 2.20 -4.54
C SER A 75 -3.90 2.39 -3.69
N LEU A 76 -3.38 1.32 -3.12
CA LEU A 76 -2.18 1.39 -2.27
C LEU A 76 -0.96 1.94 -3.03
N ILE A 77 -0.85 1.67 -4.34
CA ILE A 77 0.18 2.25 -5.20
C ILE A 77 -0.07 3.74 -5.44
N ALA A 78 -1.29 4.15 -5.77
CA ALA A 78 -1.60 5.57 -5.99
C ALA A 78 -1.38 6.43 -4.74
N LEU A 79 -1.56 5.81 -3.56
CA LEU A 79 -1.31 6.44 -2.26
C LEU A 79 0.15 6.36 -1.81
N ASP A 80 1.05 5.84 -2.64
CA ASP A 80 2.50 5.73 -2.37
C ASP A 80 2.83 4.84 -1.16
N LEU A 81 1.89 4.01 -0.72
CA LEU A 81 2.04 3.14 0.45
C LEU A 81 2.72 1.82 0.07
N VAL A 82 2.44 1.33 -1.15
CA VAL A 82 2.99 0.09 -1.70
C VAL A 82 3.63 0.40 -3.05
N GLU A 83 4.77 -0.23 -3.33
CA GLU A 83 5.39 -0.21 -4.65
C GLU A 83 5.35 -1.60 -5.30
N GLN A 84 5.49 -1.61 -6.63
CA GLN A 84 5.64 -2.83 -7.40
C GLN A 84 7.07 -2.93 -7.91
N VAL A 85 7.78 -3.96 -7.49
CA VAL A 85 9.12 -4.30 -7.98
C VAL A 85 9.03 -5.44 -8.99
N LYS A 86 9.89 -5.40 -10.01
CA LYS A 86 10.03 -6.50 -10.98
C LYS A 86 11.03 -7.51 -10.43
N SER A 87 10.68 -8.80 -10.45
CA SER A 87 11.68 -9.86 -10.27
C SER A 87 12.41 -10.15 -11.59
N GLU A 88 13.56 -10.81 -11.50
CA GLU A 88 14.35 -11.28 -12.66
C GLU A 88 13.51 -12.10 -13.66
N ASN A 89 12.50 -12.81 -13.15
CA ASN A 89 11.63 -13.67 -13.95
C ASN A 89 10.35 -12.95 -14.46
N GLY A 90 10.28 -11.63 -14.33
CA GLY A 90 9.13 -10.82 -14.75
C GLY A 90 7.91 -10.92 -13.82
N VAL A 91 8.03 -11.60 -12.67
CA VAL A 91 6.96 -11.70 -11.68
C VAL A 91 6.86 -10.38 -10.93
N LYS A 92 5.62 -9.91 -10.74
CA LYS A 92 5.33 -8.67 -10.04
C LYS A 92 5.28 -8.93 -8.54
N ILE A 93 6.25 -8.36 -7.83
CA ILE A 93 6.36 -8.43 -6.36
C ILE A 93 5.95 -7.07 -5.81
N TYR A 94 5.31 -7.06 -4.65
CA TYR A 94 4.92 -5.84 -3.96
C TYR A 94 5.58 -5.73 -2.61
N LYS A 95 5.93 -4.50 -2.25
CA LYS A 95 6.60 -4.12 -1.00
C LYS A 95 6.02 -2.83 -0.48
N LEU A 96 6.20 -2.55 0.81
CA LEU A 96 5.98 -1.19 1.32
C LEU A 96 7.09 -0.28 0.82
N THR A 97 6.72 0.95 0.46
CA THR A 97 7.67 2.05 0.29
C THR A 97 8.23 2.47 1.65
N ASP A 98 9.31 3.24 1.69
CA ASP A 98 9.81 3.80 2.96
C ASP A 98 8.77 4.67 3.67
N PHE A 99 8.03 5.47 2.90
CA PHE A 99 6.87 6.22 3.39
C PHE A 99 5.81 5.30 3.99
N GLY A 100 5.54 4.18 3.33
CA GLY A 100 4.60 3.19 3.81
C GLY A 100 5.01 2.53 5.13
N LYS A 101 6.29 2.17 5.25
CA LYS A 101 6.86 1.62 6.50
C LYS A 101 6.72 2.59 7.66
N GLU A 102 7.02 3.87 7.43
CA GLU A 102 6.85 4.93 8.43
C GLU A 102 5.39 4.99 8.94
N ILE A 103 4.42 4.97 8.02
CA ILE A 103 3.00 5.07 8.37
C ILE A 103 2.52 3.85 9.18
N ILE A 104 2.84 2.63 8.73
CA ILE A 104 2.41 1.42 9.44
C ILE A 104 3.08 1.31 10.81
N ASN A 105 4.36 1.69 10.92
CA ASN A 105 5.06 1.73 12.20
C ASN A 105 4.42 2.72 13.19
N ASN A 106 3.95 3.88 12.72
CA ASN A 106 3.26 4.85 13.56
C ASN A 106 1.84 4.42 13.97
N LEU A 107 1.18 3.56 13.20
CA LEU A 107 -0.16 3.03 13.53
C LEU A 107 -0.14 1.83 14.49
N LYS A 108 1.00 1.12 14.59
CA LYS A 108 1.18 0.00 15.53
C LYS A 108 1.60 0.45 16.95
N LYS A 109 1.99 1.71 17.13
CA LYS A 109 2.26 2.35 18.43
C LYS A 109 0.96 2.78 19.09
#